data_AF-A0AAT9W4P0-F1
#
_entry.id   AF-A0AAT9W4P0-F1
#
_cell.length_a   1.000
_cell.length_b   1.000
_cell.length_c   1.000
_cell.angle_alpha   90.00
_cell.angle_beta   90.00
_cell.angle_gamma   90.00
#
_symmetry.space_group_name_H-M   'P 1'
#
loop_
_entity.id
_entity.type
_entity.pdbx_description
1 polymer ?
#
loop_
_entity_poly.entity_id
_entity_poly.type
_entity_poly.pdbx_seq_one_letter_code
_entity_poly.pdbx_strand_id
1 'polypeptide(L)' 'MSKIVVVLIPGRASAFLTVDDGETSVTWALAGVEGGAASRSMPIESYWCEGEEFFFARMENNLAGELSAPLAQ' A
#
# COMPACT_ATOMS: atom_id res chain seq x y z
N MET A 1 13.56 13.32 -10.39
CA MET A 1 12.70 12.54 -11.30
C MET A 1 11.69 11.83 -10.40
N SER A 2 10.45 11.70 -10.84
CA SER A 2 9.31 11.38 -9.96
C SER A 2 8.47 10.26 -10.54
N LYS A 3 7.86 9.47 -9.66
CA LYS A 3 6.98 8.34 -10.01
C LYS A 3 5.59 8.51 -9.40
N ILE A 4 4.62 7.88 -10.03
CA ILE A 4 3.24 7.80 -9.53
C ILE A 4 3.09 6.51 -8.72
N VAL A 5 2.66 6.63 -7.48
CA VAL A 5 2.34 5.52 -6.58
C VAL A 5 0.83 5.45 -6.37
N VAL A 6 0.25 4.29 -6.63
CA VAL A 6 -1.15 4.00 -6.34
C VAL A 6 -1.29 3.49 -4.91
N VAL A 7 -2.03 4.22 -4.08
CA VAL A 7 -2.28 3.88 -2.69
C VAL A 7 -3.58 3.09 -2.57
N LEU A 8 -3.49 1.90 -1.97
CA LEU A 8 -4.59 0.97 -1.79
C LEU A 8 -4.87 0.77 -0.30
N ILE A 9 -6.03 1.26 0.16
CA ILE A 9 -6.47 1.14 1.55
C ILE A 9 -7.79 0.36 1.57
N PRO A 10 -7.88 -0.73 2.35
CA PRO A 10 -9.12 -1.49 2.49
C PRO A 10 -10.30 -0.59 2.84
N GLY A 11 -11.42 -0.78 2.14
CA GLY A 11 -12.65 -0.01 2.37
C GLY A 11 -12.62 1.44 1.87
N ARG A 12 -11.61 1.85 1.09
CA ARG A 12 -11.52 3.20 0.50
C ARG A 12 -11.26 3.15 -1.01
N ALA A 13 -11.56 4.25 -1.68
CA ALA A 13 -11.12 4.47 -3.05
C ALA A 13 -9.58 4.53 -3.12
N SER A 14 -9.03 4.09 -4.26
CA SER A 14 -7.60 4.27 -4.53
C SER A 14 -7.24 5.74 -4.60
N ALA A 15 -6.01 6.06 -4.18
CA ALA A 15 -5.44 7.39 -4.33
C ALA A 15 -4.15 7.33 -5.15
N PHE A 16 -3.81 8.43 -5.81
CA PHE A 16 -2.58 8.55 -6.60
C PHE A 16 -1.68 9.60 -5.96
N LEU A 17 -0.45 9.24 -5.69
CA LEU A 17 0.57 10.13 -5.14
C LEU A 17 1.73 10.25 -6.12
N THR A 18 2.22 11.47 -6.32
CA THR A 18 3.50 11.69 -7.02
C THR A 18 4.58 11.83 -5.97
N VAL A 19 5.61 11.00 -6.04
CA VAL A 19 6.74 10.98 -5.10
C VAL A 19 8.05 11.02 -5.86
N ASP A 20 9.14 11.39 -5.19
CA ASP A 20 10.48 11.28 -5.77
C ASP A 20 10.84 9.81 -6.03
N ASP A 21 11.62 9.53 -7.08
CA ASP A 21 11.99 8.16 -7.43
C ASP A 21 12.75 7.42 -6.32
N GLY A 22 13.50 8.18 -5.51
CA GLY A 22 14.24 7.66 -4.36
C GLY A 22 13.37 7.28 -3.16
N GLU A 23 12.09 7.68 -3.14
CA GLU A 23 11.17 7.30 -2.07
C GLU A 23 10.87 5.80 -2.14
N THR A 24 11.00 5.13 -0.99
CA THR A 24 10.76 3.68 -0.84
C THR A 24 9.50 3.38 -0.04
N SER A 25 8.86 4.42 0.51
CA SER A 25 7.63 4.31 1.30
C SER A 25 6.77 5.56 1.17
N VAL A 26 5.48 5.44 1.42
CA VAL A 26 4.56 6.59 1.53
C VAL A 26 3.94 6.63 2.92
N THR A 27 3.83 7.82 3.50
CA THR A 27 3.13 8.03 4.77
C THR A 27 1.68 8.42 4.50
N TRP A 28 0.73 7.67 5.05
CA TRP A 28 -0.70 7.95 4.86
C TRP A 28 -1.43 8.15 6.19
N ALA A 29 -2.22 9.22 6.27
CA ALA A 29 -3.06 9.52 7.42
C ALA A 29 -4.36 8.70 7.39
N LEU A 30 -4.54 7.85 8.40
CA LEU A 30 -5.73 7.04 8.58
C LEU A 30 -6.69 7.79 9.50
N ALA A 31 -7.65 8.49 8.92
CA ALA A 31 -8.76 9.01 9.71
C ALA A 31 -9.62 7.83 10.20
N GLY A 32 -9.72 7.61 11.52
CA GLY A 32 -10.79 6.78 12.11
C GLY A 32 -10.42 5.40 12.65
N VAL A 33 -9.14 5.05 12.82
CA VAL A 33 -8.75 3.86 13.60
C VAL A 33 -8.41 4.34 15.02
N GLU A 34 -9.37 4.21 15.94
CA GLU A 34 -9.28 4.55 17.37
C GLU A 34 -8.64 5.91 17.73
N GLY A 35 -9.45 6.97 17.73
CA GLY A 35 -9.24 8.14 18.61
C GLY A 35 -7.99 9.00 18.40
N GLY A 36 -7.21 8.78 17.35
CA GLY A 36 -6.06 9.60 16.99
C GLY A 36 -5.77 9.56 15.50
N ALA A 37 -5.20 10.64 14.95
CA ALA A 37 -4.70 10.63 13.58
C ALA A 37 -3.49 9.68 13.49
N ALA A 38 -3.75 8.39 13.30
CA ALA A 38 -2.69 7.41 13.09
C ALA A 38 -2.17 7.54 11.65
N SER A 39 -0.91 7.94 11.50
CA SER A 39 -0.20 7.84 10.23
C SER A 39 0.51 6.49 10.14
N ARG A 40 0.34 5.76 9.03
CA ARG A 40 1.08 4.52 8.76
C ARG A 40 1.99 4.74 7.57
N SER A 41 3.26 4.32 7.70
CA SER A 41 4.17 4.20 6.56
C SER A 41 3.88 2.89 5.84
N MET A 42 3.72 2.97 4.51
CA MET A 42 3.46 1.83 3.63
C MET A 42 4.62 1.71 2.64
N PRO A 43 5.27 0.55 2.51
CA PRO A 43 6.33 0.36 1.53
C PRO A 43 5.79 0.51 0.11
N ILE A 44 6.61 1.06 -0.78
CA ILE A 44 6.31 1.12 -2.21
C ILE A 44 6.81 -0.19 -2.83
N GLU A 45 5.88 -0.95 -3.39
CA GLU A 45 6.14 -2.13 -4.21
C GLU A 45 6.07 -1.75 -5.68
N SER A 46 6.85 -2.42 -6.53
CA SER A 46 6.74 -2.27 -7.98
C SER A 46 6.32 -3.57 -8.65
N TYR A 47 5.56 -3.42 -9.74
CA TYR A 47 5.09 -4.51 -10.58
C TYR A 47 5.32 -4.15 -12.04
N TRP A 48 5.89 -5.08 -12.79
CA TRP A 48 6.17 -4.89 -14.21
C TRP A 48 5.09 -5.57 -15.04
N CYS A 49 4.44 -4.82 -15.93
CA CYS A 49 3.41 -5.34 -16.81
C CYS A 49 3.55 -4.72 -18.21
N GLU A 50 3.52 -5.54 -19.26
CA GLU A 50 3.53 -5.10 -20.66
C GLU A 50 4.62 -4.09 -21.05
N GLY A 51 5.76 -4.08 -20.35
CA GLY A 51 6.87 -3.17 -20.63
C GLY A 51 6.88 -1.89 -19.79
N GLU A 52 5.94 -1.75 -18.86
CA GLU A 52 5.82 -0.59 -17.96
C GLU A 52 5.94 -1.01 -16.49
N GLU A 53 6.56 -0.13 -15.67
CA GLU A 53 6.66 -0.28 -14.22
C GLU A 53 5.55 0.47 -13.52
N PHE A 54 4.82 -0.22 -12.66
CA PHE A 54 3.77 0.36 -11.83
C PHE A 54 4.18 0.31 -10.37
N PHE A 55 3.90 1.39 -9.63
CA PHE A 55 4.22 1.49 -8.20
C PHE A 55 2.97 1.52 -7.35
N PHE A 56 2.97 0.73 -6.28
CA PHE A 56 1.83 0.58 -5.38
C PHE A 56 2.28 0.69 -3.93
N ALA A 57 1.43 1.25 -3.08
CA ALA A 57 1.59 1.17 -1.64
C ALA A 57 0.27 0.68 -1.04
N ARG A 58 0.30 -0.49 -0.40
CA ARG A 58 -0.92 -1.13 0.14
C ARG A 58 -0.87 -1.20 1.65
N MET A 59 -2.03 -0.94 2.26
CA MET A 59 -2.23 -1.26 3.66
C MET A 59 -2.56 -2.75 3.78
N GLU A 60 -1.67 -3.50 4.43
CA GLU A 60 -1.98 -4.87 4.82
C GLU A 60 -3.13 -4.86 5.82
N ASN A 61 -4.19 -5.59 5.46
CA ASN A 61 -5.24 -5.94 6.39
C ASN A 61 -4.72 -7.07 7.28
N ASN A 62 -4.61 -6.85 8.59
CA ASN A 62 -4.16 -7.86 9.56
C ASN A 62 -5.11 -9.09 9.65
N LEU A 63 -6.15 -9.18 8.80
CA LEU A 63 -6.95 -10.39 8.59
C LEU A 63 -6.18 -11.52 7.85
N ALA A 64 -4.96 -11.28 7.37
CA ALA A 64 -4.09 -12.30 6.77
C ALA A 64 -3.46 -13.28 7.80
N GLY A 65 -3.92 -13.28 9.05
CA GLY A 65 -3.59 -14.32 10.04
C GLY A 65 -4.37 -15.62 9.88
N GLU A 66 -5.47 -15.63 9.09
CA GLU A 66 -6.35 -16.81 8.96
C GLU A 66 -6.26 -17.55 7.61
N LEU A 67 -5.43 -17.09 6.67
CA LEU A 67 -5.27 -17.74 5.34
C LEU A 67 -3.93 -18.46 5.14
N SER A 68 -3.12 -18.58 6.20
CA SER A 68 -1.89 -19.37 6.20
C SER A 68 -2.08 -20.73 6.90
N ALA A 69 -3.14 -21.45 6.55
CA ALA A 69 -3.15 -22.90 6.76
C ALA A 69 -2.80 -23.55 5.41
N PRO A 70 -1.66 -24.25 5.29
CA PRO A 70 -1.49 -25.13 4.14
C PRO A 70 -2.63 -26.15 4.18
N LEU A 71 -3.41 -26.25 3.10
CA LEU A 71 -4.28 -27.40 2.88
C LEU A 71 -3.36 -28.62 2.75
N ALA A 72 -3.11 -29.28 3.89
CA ALA A 72 -2.60 -30.63 3.90
C ALA A 72 -3.70 -31.52 3.31
N GLN A 73 -3.45 -32.07 2.12
CA GLN A 73 -3.88 -33.40 1.69
C GLN A 73 -3.10 -33.84 0.46
#